data_AF-A0A7Y2C526-F1
#
_entry.id   AF-A0A7Y2C526-F1
#
_cell.length_a   1.000
_cell.length_b   1.000
_cell.length_c   1.000
_cell.angle_alpha   90.00
_cell.angle_beta   90.00
_cell.angle_gamma   90.00
#
_symmetry.space_group_name_H-M   'P 1'
#
loop_
_entity.id
_entity.type
_entity.pdbx_description
1 polymer ?
#
loop_
_entity_poly.entity_id
_entity_poly.type
_entity_poly.pdbx_seq_one_letter_code
_entity_poly.pdbx_strand_id
1 'polypeptide(L)'
;LGDRENIGAEHFPEIFDYIALGHLHRNQTVGKKEGIRYSGAPLPLSFKEYDYQHGCNLITFTKGELKGVEFCPLESPRKLFRFSGSLSSVREQIQKKGEELEKTSPQFPAWIEVKVDLEEFVPNLHQTIQEWVAPFPMEVVMTRISSVASNQFSEEFSEPLNTLSTREIFEKKCQVEQVPEKEAKSLMASFIELESWMKEKIEELV
;
A
#
# COMPACT_ATOMS: atom_id res chain seq x y z
N LEU A 1 -17.72 -10.41 -22.81
CA LEU A 1 -16.89 -11.51 -22.28
C LEU A 1 -17.27 -11.70 -20.82
N GLY A 2 -17.46 -12.94 -20.38
CA GLY A 2 -18.25 -13.31 -19.20
C GLY A 2 -17.70 -12.88 -17.85
N ASP A 3 -18.62 -12.40 -17.01
CA ASP A 3 -18.48 -12.10 -15.58
C ASP A 3 -18.62 -13.43 -14.78
N ARG A 4 -17.49 -14.03 -14.39
CA ARG A 4 -17.37 -15.31 -13.64
C ARG A 4 -16.78 -15.12 -12.23
N GLU A 5 -16.84 -13.92 -11.66
CA GLU A 5 -16.04 -13.60 -10.46
C GLU A 5 -16.67 -13.95 -9.10
N ASN A 6 -17.90 -14.49 -9.04
CA ASN A 6 -18.48 -14.93 -7.77
C ASN A 6 -19.18 -16.29 -7.88
N ILE A 7 -18.50 -17.36 -7.45
CA ILE A 7 -19.13 -18.69 -7.30
C ILE A 7 -19.85 -18.73 -5.96
N GLY A 8 -21.19 -18.69 -6.00
CA GLY A 8 -22.06 -18.91 -4.85
C GLY A 8 -22.00 -20.35 -4.30
N ALA A 9 -22.44 -20.51 -3.05
CA ALA A 9 -22.42 -21.80 -2.36
C ALA A 9 -23.28 -22.88 -3.04
N GLU A 10 -24.32 -22.46 -3.77
CA GLU A 10 -25.27 -23.26 -4.52
C GLU A 10 -24.66 -23.99 -5.73
N HIS A 11 -23.50 -23.54 -6.20
CA HIS A 11 -22.79 -24.20 -7.31
C HIS A 11 -21.97 -25.41 -6.85
N PHE A 12 -21.79 -25.59 -5.54
CA PHE A 12 -21.04 -26.71 -5.01
C PHE A 12 -21.94 -27.92 -4.74
N PRO A 13 -21.51 -29.15 -5.08
CA PRO A 13 -22.28 -30.36 -4.80
C PRO A 13 -22.50 -30.57 -3.31
N GLU A 14 -23.72 -30.96 -2.92
CA GLU A 14 -24.08 -31.21 -1.51
C GLU A 14 -23.60 -32.57 -0.98
N ILE A 15 -22.98 -33.39 -1.83
CA ILE A 15 -22.45 -34.73 -1.46
C ILE A 15 -21.19 -34.67 -0.60
N PHE A 16 -20.54 -33.49 -0.49
CA PHE A 16 -19.31 -33.32 0.27
C PHE A 16 -19.62 -32.73 1.65
N ASP A 17 -19.17 -33.42 2.70
CA ASP A 17 -19.25 -32.91 4.08
C ASP A 17 -18.41 -31.64 4.29
N TYR A 18 -17.32 -31.50 3.53
CA TYR A 18 -16.44 -30.34 3.57
C TYR A 18 -15.79 -30.05 2.21
N ILE A 19 -15.69 -28.78 1.86
CA ILE A 19 -15.11 -28.25 0.63
C ILE A 19 -14.04 -27.22 1.01
N ALA A 20 -12.78 -27.61 0.82
CA ALA A 20 -11.63 -26.76 1.07
C ALA A 20 -11.32 -25.90 -0.16
N LEU A 21 -11.52 -24.58 -0.05
CA LEU A 21 -11.24 -23.62 -1.12
C LEU A 21 -9.90 -22.91 -0.88
N GLY A 22 -9.23 -22.55 -1.97
CA GLY A 22 -8.00 -21.73 -2.00
C GLY A 22 -8.21 -20.43 -2.79
N HIS A 23 -7.14 -19.76 -3.21
CA HIS A 23 -7.15 -18.47 -3.97
C HIS A 23 -7.34 -17.21 -3.13
N LEU A 24 -8.31 -17.16 -2.22
CA LEU A 24 -8.49 -15.99 -1.35
C LEU A 24 -7.59 -16.06 -0.12
N HIS A 25 -6.90 -14.96 0.18
CA HIS A 25 -5.96 -14.88 1.30
C HIS A 25 -6.64 -14.63 2.65
N ARG A 26 -7.92 -14.27 2.66
CA ARG A 26 -8.73 -14.15 3.87
C ARG A 26 -9.43 -15.47 4.18
N ASN A 27 -9.37 -15.90 5.44
CA ASN A 27 -10.18 -17.02 5.92
C ASN A 27 -11.65 -16.61 5.99
N GLN A 28 -12.53 -17.30 5.27
CA GLN A 28 -13.96 -16.97 5.21
C GLN A 28 -14.82 -18.13 4.70
N THR A 29 -16.08 -18.20 5.14
CA THR A 29 -17.08 -19.16 4.62
C THR A 29 -17.75 -18.64 3.35
N VAL A 30 -18.31 -19.56 2.56
CA VAL A 30 -19.10 -19.24 1.36
C VAL A 30 -20.58 -19.55 1.63
N GLY A 31 -21.46 -18.57 1.34
CA GLY A 31 -22.92 -18.73 1.51
C GLY A 31 -23.37 -19.08 2.93
N LYS A 32 -22.58 -18.71 3.95
CA LYS A 32 -22.82 -19.03 5.37
C LYS A 32 -22.91 -20.54 5.68
N LYS A 33 -22.39 -21.40 4.80
CA LYS A 33 -22.25 -22.84 5.04
C LYS A 33 -20.88 -23.11 5.67
N GLU A 34 -20.84 -23.68 6.87
CA GLU A 34 -19.56 -24.01 7.55
C GLU A 34 -18.70 -25.02 6.78
N GLY A 35 -19.35 -25.90 6.01
CA GLY A 35 -18.68 -26.91 5.19
C GLY A 35 -18.00 -26.37 3.94
N ILE A 36 -18.10 -25.07 3.60
CA ILE A 36 -17.47 -24.50 2.40
C ILE A 36 -16.66 -23.26 2.80
N ARG A 37 -15.33 -23.37 2.77
CA ARG A 37 -14.46 -22.34 3.37
C ARG A 37 -13.18 -22.12 2.58
N TYR A 38 -12.81 -20.86 2.42
CA TYR A 38 -11.47 -20.46 2.03
C TYR A 38 -10.55 -20.54 3.25
N SER A 39 -9.43 -21.24 3.14
CA SER A 39 -8.47 -21.37 4.26
C SER A 39 -7.83 -20.04 4.64
N GLY A 40 -7.72 -19.11 3.68
CA GLY A 40 -6.85 -17.95 3.79
C GLY A 40 -5.38 -18.31 3.62
N ALA A 41 -4.53 -17.28 3.67
CA ALA A 41 -3.08 -17.43 3.67
C ALA A 41 -2.56 -17.61 5.11
N PRO A 42 -1.53 -18.45 5.33
CA PRO A 42 -0.95 -18.68 6.66
C PRO A 42 -0.07 -17.52 7.14
N LEU A 43 0.35 -16.64 6.24
CA LEU A 43 1.12 -15.42 6.48
C LEU A 43 0.59 -14.32 5.57
N PRO A 44 0.76 -13.03 5.94
CA PRO A 44 0.37 -11.93 5.08
C PRO A 44 1.26 -11.87 3.83
N LEU A 45 0.63 -11.79 2.66
CA LEU A 45 1.31 -11.72 1.36
C LEU A 45 1.35 -10.29 0.80
N SER A 46 0.57 -9.38 1.38
CA SER A 46 0.56 -7.96 1.01
C SER A 46 0.18 -7.07 2.19
N PHE A 47 0.52 -5.78 2.12
CA PHE A 47 0.05 -4.79 3.11
C PHE A 47 -1.46 -4.58 3.11
N LYS A 48 -2.22 -5.15 2.15
CA LYS A 48 -3.69 -5.12 2.21
C LYS A 48 -4.25 -6.13 3.21
N GLU A 49 -3.44 -7.10 3.64
CA GLU A 49 -3.82 -8.20 4.53
C GLU A 49 -3.33 -7.95 5.96
N TYR A 50 -2.82 -6.76 6.29
CA TYR A 50 -2.23 -6.46 7.60
C TYR A 50 -3.18 -6.64 8.79
N ASP A 51 -4.49 -6.56 8.54
CA ASP A 51 -5.57 -6.73 9.50
C ASP A 51 -6.21 -8.13 9.44
N TYR A 52 -5.74 -9.02 8.57
CA TYR A 52 -6.28 -10.36 8.44
C TYR A 52 -5.74 -11.25 9.54
N GLN A 53 -6.61 -12.11 10.06
CA GLN A 53 -6.19 -13.19 10.94
C GLN A 53 -5.66 -14.33 10.08
N HIS A 54 -4.35 -14.51 10.09
CA HIS A 54 -3.67 -15.57 9.35
C HIS A 54 -3.56 -16.84 10.20
N GLY A 55 -3.67 -18.00 9.54
CA GLY A 55 -3.69 -19.28 10.25
C GLY A 55 -4.12 -20.44 9.38
N CYS A 56 -4.60 -21.50 10.03
CA CYS A 56 -5.13 -22.69 9.37
C CYS A 56 -6.46 -23.11 10.00
N ASN A 57 -7.20 -23.98 9.32
CA ASN A 57 -8.41 -24.59 9.87
C ASN A 57 -8.09 -26.01 10.33
N LEU A 58 -8.40 -26.33 11.59
CA LEU A 58 -8.44 -27.68 12.11
C LEU A 58 -9.85 -28.25 11.89
N ILE A 59 -9.94 -29.25 11.02
CA ILE A 59 -11.21 -29.86 10.62
C ILE A 59 -11.30 -31.22 11.32
N THR A 60 -12.38 -31.43 12.07
CA THR A 60 -12.61 -32.67 12.83
C THR A 60 -13.75 -33.47 12.21
N PHE A 61 -13.51 -34.75 11.96
CA PHE A 61 -14.52 -35.71 11.51
C PHE A 61 -14.74 -36.80 12.56
N THR A 62 -15.99 -37.21 12.75
CA THR A 62 -16.36 -38.32 13.64
C THR A 62 -17.34 -39.24 12.93
N LYS A 63 -17.01 -40.54 12.83
CA LYS A 63 -17.84 -41.54 12.13
C LYS A 63 -18.22 -41.17 10.69
N GLY A 64 -17.33 -40.44 10.00
CA GLY A 64 -17.54 -40.02 8.61
C GLY A 64 -18.28 -38.68 8.45
N GLU A 65 -18.74 -38.06 9.53
CA GLU A 65 -19.46 -36.78 9.49
C GLU A 65 -18.58 -35.62 9.96
N LEU A 66 -18.77 -34.44 9.36
CA LEU A 66 -18.11 -33.20 9.80
C LEU A 66 -18.56 -32.84 11.22
N LYS A 67 -17.64 -32.86 12.18
CA LYS A 67 -17.93 -32.55 13.59
C LYS A 67 -17.74 -31.08 13.92
N GLY A 68 -16.78 -30.43 13.29
CA GLY A 68 -16.47 -29.03 13.52
C GLY A 68 -15.24 -28.55 12.78
N VAL A 69 -15.17 -27.23 12.62
CA VAL A 69 -14.04 -26.52 12.01
C VAL A 69 -13.60 -25.45 13.00
N GLU A 70 -12.36 -25.53 13.46
CA GLU A 70 -11.75 -24.56 14.35
C GLU A 70 -10.68 -23.78 13.60
N PHE A 71 -10.63 -22.46 13.77
CA PHE A 71 -9.56 -21.66 13.21
C PHE A 71 -8.40 -21.57 14.20
N CYS A 72 -7.22 -22.01 13.78
CA CYS A 72 -5.99 -21.95 14.55
C CYS A 72 -5.14 -20.76 14.05
N PRO A 73 -5.12 -19.63 14.77
CA PRO A 73 -4.30 -18.48 14.37
C PRO A 73 -2.81 -18.82 14.42
N LEU A 74 -2.07 -18.31 13.44
CA LEU A 74 -0.62 -18.38 13.40
C LEU A 74 -0.04 -16.99 13.59
N GLU A 75 0.98 -16.88 14.44
CA GLU A 75 1.70 -15.64 14.59
C GLU A 75 2.73 -15.49 13.47
N SER A 76 2.63 -14.41 12.71
CA SER A 76 3.68 -14.08 11.75
C SER A 76 4.98 -13.72 12.48
N PRO A 77 6.13 -14.33 12.10
CA PRO A 77 7.43 -14.02 12.71
C PRO A 77 7.89 -12.60 12.37
N ARG A 78 7.47 -12.06 11.22
CA ARG A 78 7.68 -10.66 10.83
C ARG A 78 6.36 -9.91 10.84
N LYS A 79 6.28 -8.82 11.59
CA LYS A 79 5.07 -7.99 11.66
C LYS A 79 5.00 -7.02 10.47
N LEU A 80 3.78 -6.68 10.07
CA LEU A 80 3.49 -5.65 9.08
C LEU A 80 2.73 -4.50 9.73
N PHE A 81 3.10 -3.27 9.40
CA PHE A 81 2.35 -2.09 9.81
C PHE A 81 2.08 -1.19 8.62
N ARG A 82 0.93 -0.52 8.66
CA ARG A 82 0.57 0.56 7.74
C ARG A 82 0.38 1.83 8.56
N PHE A 83 1.07 2.89 8.16
CA PHE A 83 0.87 4.22 8.71
C PHE A 83 0.27 5.11 7.64
N SER A 84 -0.81 5.80 7.96
CA SER A 84 -1.49 6.66 7.00
C SER A 84 -1.98 7.96 7.61
N GLY A 85 -1.93 9.04 6.83
CA GLY A 85 -2.50 10.34 7.18
C GLY A 85 -1.57 11.48 6.77
N SER A 86 -1.73 12.64 7.43
CA SER A 86 -0.83 13.77 7.26
C SER A 86 0.61 13.41 7.63
N LEU A 87 1.56 14.21 7.14
CA LEU A 87 2.98 14.04 7.43
C LEU A 87 3.27 13.99 8.95
N SER A 88 2.62 14.86 9.73
CA SER A 88 2.75 14.91 11.19
C SER A 88 2.15 13.67 11.86
N SER A 89 0.97 13.22 11.41
CA SER A 89 0.32 12.03 11.96
C SER A 89 1.13 10.77 11.70
N VAL A 90 1.67 10.63 10.49
CA VAL A 90 2.55 9.50 10.12
C VAL A 90 3.79 9.46 11.01
N ARG A 91 4.43 10.62 11.24
CA ARG A 91 5.59 10.71 12.13
C ARG A 91 5.28 10.23 13.55
N GLU A 92 4.16 10.69 14.12
CA GLU A 92 3.72 10.29 15.46
C GLU A 92 3.44 8.77 15.54
N GLN A 93 2.77 8.22 14.53
CA GLN A 93 2.48 6.79 14.43
C GLN A 93 3.77 5.95 14.38
N ILE A 94 4.75 6.36 13.56
CA ILE A 94 6.06 5.71 13.45
C ILE A 94 6.78 5.75 14.80
N GLN A 95 6.85 6.92 15.44
CA GLN A 95 7.55 7.07 16.72
C GLN A 95 6.92 6.19 17.80
N LYS A 96 5.59 6.28 17.98
CA LYS A 96 4.87 5.49 18.98
C LYS A 96 5.07 3.99 18.76
N LYS A 97 4.91 3.52 17.52
CA LYS A 97 5.06 2.09 17.21
C LYS A 97 6.52 1.63 17.33
N GLY A 98 7.47 2.48 16.94
CA GLY A 98 8.90 2.22 17.09
C GLY A 98 9.30 1.98 18.54
N GLU A 99 8.89 2.88 19.44
CA GLU A 99 9.15 2.76 20.88
C GLU A 99 8.50 1.51 21.50
N GLU A 100 7.33 1.08 21.00
CA GLU A 100 6.69 -0.18 21.40
C GLU A 100 7.50 -1.40 20.93
N LEU A 101 8.03 -1.37 19.70
CA LEU A 101 8.81 -2.47 19.14
C LEU A 101 10.19 -2.60 19.76
N GLU A 102 10.86 -1.51 20.11
CA GLU A 102 12.13 -1.56 20.86
C GLU A 102 11.97 -2.32 22.17
N LYS A 103 10.90 -2.05 22.91
CA LYS A 103 10.59 -2.73 24.19
C LYS A 103 10.34 -4.22 24.03
N THR A 104 9.75 -4.63 22.91
CA THR A 104 9.43 -6.03 22.63
C THR A 104 10.57 -6.78 21.95
N SER A 105 11.54 -6.06 21.37
CA SER A 105 12.73 -6.61 20.71
C SER A 105 12.40 -7.77 19.75
N PRO A 106 11.66 -7.50 18.66
CA PRO A 106 11.22 -8.55 17.75
C PRO A 106 12.40 -9.25 17.08
N GLN A 107 12.22 -10.54 16.75
CA GLN A 107 13.24 -11.33 16.06
C GLN A 107 13.60 -10.76 14.68
N PHE A 108 12.63 -10.17 13.98
CA PHE A 108 12.81 -9.56 12.67
C PHE A 108 12.28 -8.13 12.69
N PRO A 109 12.93 -7.20 11.98
CA PRO A 109 12.42 -5.84 11.86
C PRO A 109 11.06 -5.85 11.15
N ALA A 110 10.13 -5.06 11.65
CA ALA A 110 8.79 -5.00 11.06
C ALA A 110 8.85 -4.31 9.70
N TRP A 111 8.06 -4.79 8.75
CA TRP A 111 7.92 -4.15 7.46
C TRP A 111 6.80 -3.13 7.51
N ILE A 112 7.07 -1.92 7.01
CA ILE A 112 6.10 -0.83 7.07
C ILE A 112 5.78 -0.26 5.69
N GLU A 113 4.49 0.02 5.50
CA GLU A 113 3.99 0.82 4.40
C GLU A 113 3.57 2.19 4.95
N VAL A 114 4.06 3.24 4.32
CA VAL A 114 3.77 4.62 4.71
C VAL A 114 2.94 5.28 3.61
N LYS A 115 1.74 5.72 3.95
CA LYS A 115 0.86 6.48 3.06
C LYS A 115 0.74 7.91 3.59
N VAL A 116 1.30 8.88 2.88
CA VAL A 116 1.25 10.29 3.30
C VAL A 116 0.26 11.06 2.44
N ASP A 117 -0.66 11.75 3.10
CA ASP A 117 -1.55 12.72 2.48
C ASP A 117 -0.83 14.08 2.49
N LEU A 118 -0.55 14.62 1.31
CA LEU A 118 0.17 15.88 1.12
C LEU A 118 -0.72 16.91 0.42
N GLU A 119 -0.77 18.10 1.02
CA GLU A 119 -1.37 19.29 0.40
C GLU A 119 -0.40 19.93 -0.60
N GLU A 120 0.90 19.95 -0.26
CA GLU A 120 1.97 20.54 -1.08
C GLU A 120 3.14 19.57 -1.28
N PHE A 121 3.98 19.85 -2.26
CA PHE A 121 5.19 19.07 -2.51
C PHE A 121 6.19 19.24 -1.36
N VAL A 122 6.64 18.11 -0.79
CA VAL A 122 7.67 18.07 0.26
C VAL A 122 8.97 17.52 -0.33
N PRO A 123 10.04 18.32 -0.44
CA PRO A 123 11.35 17.85 -0.89
C PRO A 123 11.89 16.75 0.04
N ASN A 124 12.60 15.79 -0.53
CA ASN A 124 13.30 14.73 0.24
C ASN A 124 12.41 13.90 1.18
N LEU A 125 11.10 13.84 0.93
CA LEU A 125 10.14 13.12 1.78
C LEU A 125 10.59 11.69 2.12
N HIS A 126 11.09 10.95 1.13
CA HIS A 126 11.55 9.58 1.34
C HIS A 126 12.69 9.51 2.35
N GLN A 127 13.70 10.39 2.22
CA GLN A 127 14.81 10.47 3.16
C GLN A 127 14.33 10.82 4.57
N THR A 128 13.44 11.81 4.68
CA THR A 128 12.87 12.21 5.97
C THR A 128 12.12 11.04 6.66
N ILE A 129 11.36 10.25 5.91
CA ILE A 129 10.69 9.06 6.45
C ILE A 129 11.72 8.01 6.91
N GLN A 130 12.78 7.78 6.14
CA GLN A 130 13.86 6.85 6.52
C GLN A 130 14.54 7.30 7.82
N GLU A 131 14.81 8.59 7.99
CA GLU A 131 15.41 9.15 9.22
C GLU A 131 14.53 8.94 10.45
N TRP A 132 13.19 9.01 10.31
CA TRP A 132 12.28 8.72 11.41
C TRP A 132 12.24 7.24 11.80
N VAL A 133 12.52 6.35 10.85
CA VAL A 133 12.42 4.90 11.02
C VAL A 133 13.75 4.30 11.48
N ALA A 134 14.88 4.88 11.07
CA ALA A 134 16.23 4.40 11.34
C ALA A 134 16.54 4.03 12.82
N PRO A 135 15.99 4.73 13.85
CA PRO A 135 16.22 4.34 15.25
C PRO A 135 15.53 3.05 15.66
N PHE A 136 14.51 2.59 14.93
CA PHE A 136 13.59 1.53 15.36
C PHE A 136 13.80 0.22 14.60
N PRO A 137 13.39 -0.95 15.15
CA PRO A 137 13.45 -2.23 14.46
C PRO A 137 12.35 -2.34 13.39
N MET A 138 12.38 -1.46 12.40
CA MET A 138 11.41 -1.34 11.31
C MET A 138 12.12 -1.01 9.99
N GLU A 139 11.55 -1.45 8.87
CA GLU A 139 12.06 -1.21 7.52
C GLU A 139 10.93 -0.69 6.63
N VAL A 140 11.16 0.46 5.99
CA VAL A 140 10.23 1.02 5.00
C VAL A 140 10.31 0.19 3.72
N VAL A 141 9.22 -0.52 3.40
CA VAL A 141 9.14 -1.30 2.15
C VAL A 141 8.42 -0.53 1.05
N MET A 142 7.46 0.33 1.43
CA MET A 142 6.65 1.06 0.46
C MET A 142 6.26 2.44 0.99
N THR A 143 6.40 3.45 0.13
CA THR A 143 5.87 4.80 0.37
C THR A 143 4.85 5.13 -0.69
N ARG A 144 3.66 5.57 -0.28
CA ARG A 144 2.61 6.07 -1.16
C ARG A 144 2.31 7.51 -0.80
N ILE A 145 2.10 8.34 -1.81
CA ILE A 145 1.71 9.73 -1.64
C ILE A 145 0.32 9.89 -2.24
N SER A 146 -0.62 10.39 -1.43
CA SER A 146 -1.88 10.93 -1.93
C SER A 146 -1.74 12.44 -1.96
N SER A 147 -1.89 13.05 -3.13
CA SER A 147 -1.95 14.51 -3.23
C SER A 147 -3.36 14.91 -3.67
N VAL A 148 -3.91 15.96 -3.04
CA VAL A 148 -5.19 16.54 -3.47
C VAL A 148 -5.11 17.04 -4.91
N ALA A 149 -3.94 17.54 -5.34
CA ALA A 149 -3.69 17.95 -6.72
C ALA A 149 -3.77 16.77 -7.70
N SER A 150 -3.38 15.55 -7.30
CA SER A 150 -3.39 14.38 -8.19
C SER A 150 -4.79 13.91 -8.59
N ASN A 151 -5.82 14.20 -7.78
CA ASN A 151 -7.22 13.89 -8.14
C ASN A 151 -7.84 14.88 -9.13
N GLN A 152 -7.23 16.06 -9.34
CA GLN A 152 -7.65 16.99 -10.41
C GLN A 152 -6.97 16.68 -11.75
N PHE A 153 -5.83 15.98 -11.73
CA PHE A 153 -5.06 15.64 -12.93
C PHE A 153 -5.72 14.56 -13.82
N SER A 154 -6.60 13.71 -13.26
CA SER A 154 -7.08 12.52 -13.96
C SER A 154 -8.21 12.75 -14.97
N GLU A 155 -8.88 13.91 -14.97
CA GLU A 155 -10.02 14.16 -15.88
C GLU A 155 -9.66 14.99 -17.14
N GLU A 156 -8.54 15.74 -17.16
CA GLU A 156 -8.23 16.65 -18.28
C GLU A 156 -7.04 16.24 -19.17
N PHE A 157 -6.19 15.28 -18.80
CA PHE A 157 -4.96 14.99 -19.55
C PHE A 157 -4.78 13.49 -19.86
N SER A 158 -5.05 13.12 -21.11
CA SER A 158 -4.97 11.74 -21.64
C SER A 158 -3.58 11.34 -22.18
N GLU A 159 -2.61 12.26 -22.24
CA GLU A 159 -1.32 11.99 -22.87
C GLU A 159 -0.34 11.32 -21.89
N PRO A 160 0.31 10.20 -22.27
CA PRO A 160 1.26 9.53 -21.41
C PRO A 160 2.51 10.39 -21.19
N LEU A 161 3.00 10.42 -19.94
CA LEU A 161 4.10 11.29 -19.48
C LEU A 161 5.41 11.17 -20.28
N ASN A 162 5.65 10.02 -20.92
CA ASN A 162 6.82 9.75 -21.74
C ASN A 162 6.82 10.51 -23.09
N THR A 163 5.71 11.16 -23.44
CA THR A 163 5.59 11.97 -24.66
C THR A 163 5.77 13.47 -24.41
N LEU A 164 5.84 13.88 -23.14
CA LEU A 164 5.95 15.28 -22.75
C LEU A 164 7.37 15.59 -22.27
N SER A 165 7.92 16.70 -22.74
CA SER A 165 9.14 17.28 -22.19
C SER A 165 8.89 17.85 -20.79
N THR A 166 9.96 17.98 -20.00
CA THR A 166 9.89 18.56 -18.65
C THR A 166 9.31 19.97 -18.64
N ARG A 167 9.50 20.73 -19.73
CA ARG A 167 8.97 22.08 -19.92
C ARG A 167 7.47 22.08 -20.18
N GLU A 168 6.99 21.18 -21.03
CA GLU A 168 5.55 21.02 -21.30
C GLU A 168 4.79 20.56 -20.05
N ILE A 169 5.41 19.70 -19.23
CA ILE A 169 4.85 19.31 -17.93
C ILE A 169 4.75 20.52 -16.99
N PHE A 170 5.79 21.37 -16.95
CA PHE A 170 5.80 22.58 -16.13
C PHE A 170 4.76 23.60 -16.59
N GLU A 171 4.61 23.83 -17.90
CA GLU A 171 3.55 24.67 -18.48
C GLU A 171 2.15 24.17 -18.13
N LYS A 172 1.90 22.87 -18.32
CA LYS A 172 0.62 22.25 -17.93
C LYS A 172 0.37 22.43 -16.44
N LYS A 173 1.39 22.32 -15.59
CA LYS A 173 1.27 22.57 -14.14
C LYS A 173 0.91 24.02 -13.81
N CYS A 174 1.53 25.01 -14.47
CA CYS A 174 1.17 26.43 -14.29
C CYS A 174 -0.28 26.73 -14.69
N GLN A 175 -0.80 26.06 -15.72
CA GLN A 175 -2.19 26.20 -16.16
C GLN A 175 -3.18 25.64 -15.13
N VAL A 176 -2.89 24.45 -14.59
CA VAL A 176 -3.73 23.81 -13.55
C VAL A 176 -3.81 24.68 -12.29
N GLU A 177 -2.67 25.23 -11.85
CA GLU A 177 -2.60 26.10 -10.68
C GLU A 177 -3.12 27.53 -10.94
N GLN A 178 -3.65 27.81 -12.14
CA GLN A 178 -4.20 29.11 -12.56
C GLN A 178 -3.22 30.28 -12.37
N VAL A 179 -1.92 30.03 -12.58
CA VAL A 179 -0.88 31.04 -12.42
C VAL A 179 -1.05 32.14 -13.48
N PRO A 180 -1.00 33.44 -13.12
CA PRO A 180 -1.09 34.53 -14.09
C PRO A 180 -0.01 34.41 -15.17
N GLU A 181 -0.36 34.67 -16.44
CA GLU A 181 0.54 34.44 -17.59
C GLU A 181 1.91 35.14 -17.45
N LYS A 182 1.93 36.33 -16.86
CA LYS A 182 3.15 37.09 -16.59
C LYS A 182 4.06 36.40 -15.57
N GLU A 183 3.47 35.79 -14.55
CA GLU A 183 4.18 35.06 -13.50
C GLU A 183 4.62 33.69 -13.99
N ALA A 184 3.77 32.99 -14.75
CA ALA A 184 4.13 31.72 -15.38
C ALA A 184 5.35 31.85 -16.31
N LYS A 185 5.44 32.93 -17.10
CA LYS A 185 6.63 33.22 -17.92
C LYS A 185 7.89 33.45 -17.09
N SER A 186 7.76 34.14 -15.95
CA SER A 186 8.88 34.36 -15.03
C SER A 186 9.34 33.06 -14.38
N LEU A 187 8.39 32.23 -13.94
CA LEU A 187 8.67 30.93 -13.33
C LEU A 187 9.31 29.96 -14.34
N MET A 188 8.87 29.98 -15.60
CA MET A 188 9.48 29.19 -16.66
C MET A 188 10.94 29.61 -16.93
N ALA A 189 11.24 30.92 -16.90
CA ALA A 189 12.61 31.38 -17.04
C ALA A 189 13.52 30.84 -15.91
N SER A 190 13.06 30.94 -14.65
CA SER A 190 13.78 30.38 -13.50
C SER A 190 13.92 28.85 -13.58
N PHE A 191 12.88 28.16 -14.05
CA PHE A 191 12.89 26.72 -14.24
C PHE A 191 13.94 26.28 -15.28
N ILE A 192 14.04 26.98 -16.41
CA ILE A 192 15.05 26.70 -17.45
C ILE A 192 16.47 26.95 -16.92
N GLU A 193 16.67 28.02 -16.14
CA GLU A 193 17.97 28.33 -15.54
C GLU A 193 18.41 27.21 -14.57
N LEU A 194 17.51 26.77 -13.69
CA LEU A 194 17.77 25.65 -12.78
C LEU A 194 18.00 24.33 -13.53
N GLU A 195 17.25 24.08 -14.61
CA GLU A 195 17.45 22.89 -15.46
C GLU A 195 18.85 22.88 -16.09
N SER A 196 19.32 24.03 -16.58
CA SER A 196 20.67 24.19 -17.15
C SER A 196 21.75 23.96 -16.09
N TRP A 197 21.59 24.62 -14.93
CA TRP A 197 22.53 24.51 -13.82
C TRP A 197 22.64 23.07 -13.31
N MET A 198 21.52 22.35 -13.21
CA MET A 198 21.52 20.94 -12.80
C MET A 198 22.25 20.04 -13.81
N LYS A 199 22.11 20.29 -15.12
CA LYS A 199 22.82 19.52 -16.16
C LYS A 199 24.32 19.74 -16.11
N GLU A 200 24.77 20.99 -15.97
CA GLU A 200 26.18 21.33 -15.81
C GLU A 200 26.79 20.68 -14.56
N LYS A 201 26.07 20.75 -13.42
CA LYS A 201 26.48 20.10 -12.16
C LYS A 201 26.61 18.58 -12.26
N ILE A 202 25.74 17.93 -13.04
CA ILE A 202 25.78 16.48 -13.25
C ILE A 202 26.95 16.11 -14.17
N GLU A 203 27.24 16.92 -15.20
CA GLU A 203 28.39 16.73 -16.09
C GLU A 203 29.73 16.92 -15.35
N GLU A 204 29.81 17.82 -14.36
CA GLU A 204 31.01 17.98 -13.51
C GLU A 204 31.26 16.79 -12.56
N LEU A 205 30.24 15.95 -12.32
CA LEU A 205 30.30 14.80 -11.41
C LEU A 205 30.58 13.46 -12.11
N VAL A 206 30.62 13.44 -13.45
CA VAL A 206 30.90 12.27 -14.31
C VAL A 206 32.29 12.37 -14.90
#